data_AF-A0A7V1WRP1-F1
#
_entry.id   AF-A0A7V1WRP1-F1
#
_cell.length_a   1.000
_cell.length_b   1.000
_cell.length_c   1.000
_cell.angle_alpha   90.00
_cell.angle_beta   90.00
_cell.angle_gamma   90.00
#
_symmetry.space_group_name_H-M   'P 1'
#
loop_
_entity.id
_entity.type
_entity.pdbx_description
1 polymer ?
#
loop_
_entity_poly.entity_id
_entity_poly.type
_entity_poly.pdbx_seq_one_letter_code
_entity_poly.pdbx_strand_id
1 'polypeptide(L)'
;MSVEIIRISKNENLSERLSSAPESTRVLVLVIEGEPIVTSLKSPNKPLIGVLKCDVSLELINFFHLCFADKSVKIGGLEAQDLAKSGLINDVLDSESLESHVIVMAERIASLAPLAISGFLEAVNMGMKMPLEESLVFEAQLFSKILATRDAAEGINAFLQKRRPDFQAS
;
A
#
# COMPACT_ATOMS: atom_id res chain seq x y z
N MET A 1 13.33 7.91 -8.04
CA MET A 1 12.30 6.85 -8.05
C MET A 1 11.45 7.02 -6.81
N SER A 2 10.13 7.06 -6.96
CA SER A 2 9.16 7.26 -5.87
C SER A 2 8.61 5.95 -5.30
N VAL A 3 9.01 4.81 -5.89
CA VAL A 3 8.72 3.46 -5.41
C VAL A 3 10.01 2.86 -4.88
N GLU A 4 9.94 2.24 -3.70
CA GLU A 4 11.03 1.48 -3.12
C GLU A 4 10.62 0.00 -3.02
N ILE A 5 11.48 -0.89 -3.49
CA ILE A 5 11.25 -2.33 -3.49
C ILE A 5 12.20 -2.97 -2.50
N ILE A 6 11.64 -3.61 -1.48
CA ILE A 6 12.41 -4.25 -0.43
C ILE A 6 12.13 -5.75 -0.50
N ARG A 7 13.18 -6.51 -0.82
CA ARG A 7 13.15 -7.97 -0.78
C ARG A 7 13.44 -8.45 0.63
N ILE A 8 12.64 -9.41 1.07
CA ILE A 8 12.70 -9.99 2.40
C ILE A 8 12.93 -11.49 2.24
N SER A 9 14.10 -11.90 2.70
CA SER A 9 14.54 -13.29 2.74
C SER A 9 14.15 -13.94 4.07
N LYS A 10 14.37 -15.25 4.15
CA LYS A 10 14.02 -16.05 5.33
C LYS A 10 14.66 -15.50 6.61
N ASN A 11 13.86 -15.39 7.68
CA ASN A 11 14.27 -14.94 9.01
C ASN A 11 14.75 -13.47 9.09
N GLU A 12 14.45 -12.61 8.13
CA GLU A 12 14.72 -11.18 8.26
C GLU A 12 13.63 -10.46 9.07
N ASN A 13 14.03 -9.44 9.83
CA ASN A 13 13.11 -8.62 10.63
C ASN A 13 12.37 -7.64 9.73
N LEU A 14 11.06 -7.83 9.58
CA LEU A 14 10.24 -7.03 8.69
C LEU A 14 10.16 -5.55 9.10
N SER A 15 10.08 -5.28 10.40
CA SER A 15 9.95 -3.92 10.93
C SER A 15 11.19 -3.07 10.69
N GLU A 16 12.37 -3.68 10.78
CA GLU A 16 13.65 -3.03 10.47
C GLU A 16 13.76 -2.69 8.99
N ARG A 17 13.36 -3.63 8.13
CA ARG A 17 13.38 -3.45 6.67
C ARG A 17 12.44 -2.32 6.24
N LEU A 18 11.24 -2.26 6.79
CA LEU A 18 10.30 -1.15 6.55
C LEU A 18 10.87 0.21 6.98
N SER A 19 11.61 0.24 8.08
CA SER A 19 12.18 1.47 8.63
C SER A 19 13.40 1.97 7.85
N SER A 20 14.07 1.10 7.09
CA SER A 20 15.23 1.47 6.27
C SER A 20 14.90 2.24 4.99
N ALA A 21 13.62 2.31 4.63
CA ALA A 21 13.20 2.97 3.39
C ALA A 21 13.40 4.50 3.45
N PRO A 22 13.89 5.14 2.37
CA PRO A 22 14.05 6.58 2.31
C PRO A 22 12.74 7.34 2.59
N GLU A 23 12.83 8.53 3.19
CA GLU A 23 11.68 9.40 3.45
C GLU A 23 10.98 9.85 2.16
N SER A 24 11.74 10.04 1.08
CA SER A 24 11.24 10.42 -0.25
C SER A 24 10.43 9.31 -0.96
N THR A 25 10.39 8.11 -0.39
CA THR A 25 9.61 6.98 -0.91
C THR A 25 8.12 7.24 -0.78
N ARG A 26 7.40 7.22 -1.90
CA ARG A 26 5.95 7.36 -1.95
C ARG A 26 5.20 6.04 -1.79
N VAL A 27 5.76 4.93 -2.30
CA VAL A 27 5.15 3.58 -2.20
C VAL A 27 6.21 2.56 -1.83
N LEU A 28 5.87 1.69 -0.89
CA LEU A 28 6.70 0.57 -0.48
C LEU A 28 6.15 -0.73 -1.06
N VAL A 29 7.00 -1.47 -1.77
CA VAL A 29 6.71 -2.82 -2.26
C VAL A 29 7.58 -3.80 -1.49
N LEU A 30 6.96 -4.70 -0.74
CA LEU A 30 7.65 -5.76 -0.02
C LEU A 30 7.51 -7.07 -0.77
N VAL A 31 8.62 -7.62 -1.23
CA VAL A 31 8.65 -8.93 -1.88
C VAL A 31 9.09 -9.96 -0.86
N ILE A 32 8.16 -10.82 -0.46
CA ILE A 32 8.35 -11.84 0.57
C ILE A 32 8.71 -13.16 -0.12
N GLU A 33 9.99 -13.53 -0.03
CA GLU A 33 10.54 -14.76 -0.63
C GLU A 33 10.85 -15.83 0.43
N GLY A 34 10.75 -15.47 1.71
CA GLY A 34 10.81 -16.39 2.84
C GLY A 34 10.00 -15.86 4.02
N GLU A 35 9.72 -16.73 4.98
CA GLU A 35 8.93 -16.37 6.16
C GLU A 35 9.68 -15.33 7.02
N PRO A 36 9.13 -14.10 7.16
CA PRO A 36 9.79 -13.02 7.88
C PRO A 36 9.50 -13.08 9.38
N ILE A 37 10.39 -12.48 10.18
CA ILE A 37 10.14 -12.29 11.61
C ILE A 37 9.32 -11.02 11.79
N VAL A 38 8.13 -11.17 12.37
CA VAL A 38 7.18 -10.11 12.67
C VAL A 38 7.19 -9.86 14.18
N THR A 39 7.72 -8.71 14.62
CA THR A 39 7.81 -8.35 16.05
C THR A 39 6.79 -7.29 16.45
N SER A 40 6.81 -6.15 15.75
CA SER A 40 5.89 -5.04 15.95
C SER A 40 5.86 -4.20 14.69
N LEU A 41 4.74 -4.29 13.97
CA LEU A 41 4.57 -3.60 12.71
C LEU A 41 3.58 -2.45 12.87
N LYS A 42 4.06 -1.24 12.59
CA LYS A 42 3.21 -0.05 12.49
C LYS A 42 3.03 0.28 11.02
N SER A 43 1.80 0.31 10.54
CA SER A 43 1.50 0.65 9.15
C SER A 43 2.05 2.04 8.86
N PRO A 44 3.00 2.17 7.92
CA PRO A 44 3.53 3.48 7.58
C PRO A 44 2.39 4.29 6.94
N ASN A 45 2.41 5.62 7.10
CA ASN A 45 1.41 6.49 6.47
C ASN A 45 1.69 6.72 4.96
N LYS A 46 2.12 5.65 4.30
CA LYS A 46 2.40 5.54 2.86
C LYS A 46 1.95 4.15 2.39
N PRO A 47 1.47 4.02 1.13
CA PRO A 47 1.00 2.76 0.60
C PRO A 47 2.04 1.66 0.73
N LEU A 48 1.57 0.52 1.22
CA LEU A 48 2.35 -0.67 1.39
C LEU A 48 1.73 -1.81 0.60
N ILE A 49 2.50 -2.34 -0.35
CA ILE A 49 2.08 -3.43 -1.22
C ILE A 49 2.89 -4.67 -0.87
N GLY A 50 2.20 -5.77 -0.60
CA GLY A 50 2.81 -7.08 -0.35
C GLY A 50 2.82 -7.92 -1.61
N VAL A 51 3.98 -8.51 -1.92
CA VAL A 51 4.16 -9.50 -2.98
C VAL A 51 4.59 -10.80 -2.32
N LEU A 52 3.67 -11.76 -2.27
CA LEU A 52 3.88 -13.03 -1.59
C LEU A 52 4.33 -14.08 -2.61
N LYS A 53 5.56 -14.57 -2.45
CA LYS A 53 6.11 -15.69 -3.22
C LYS A 53 6.33 -16.95 -2.36
N CYS A 54 5.98 -16.87 -1.09
CA CYS A 54 6.00 -18.00 -0.16
C CYS A 54 4.78 -17.95 0.76
N ASP A 55 4.54 -19.08 1.43
CA ASP A 55 3.52 -19.18 2.47
C ASP A 55 3.89 -18.26 3.64
N VAL A 56 2.89 -17.56 4.17
CA VAL A 56 3.02 -16.61 5.29
C VAL A 56 1.84 -16.74 6.23
N SER A 57 1.92 -16.10 7.41
CA SER A 57 0.80 -16.04 8.34
C SER A 57 -0.32 -15.10 7.84
N LEU A 58 -1.57 -15.40 8.20
CA LEU A 58 -2.73 -14.54 7.89
C LEU A 58 -2.58 -13.13 8.47
N GLU A 59 -1.95 -13.01 9.64
CA GLU A 59 -1.69 -11.73 10.30
C GLU A 59 -0.83 -10.80 9.44
N LEU A 60 0.12 -11.35 8.69
CA LEU A 60 0.99 -10.57 7.82
C LEU A 60 0.22 -9.97 6.64
N ILE A 61 -0.79 -10.67 6.10
CA ILE A 61 -1.60 -10.19 4.97
C ILE A 61 -2.31 -8.89 5.35
N ASN A 62 -2.91 -8.85 6.54
CA ASN A 62 -3.66 -7.69 7.04
C ASN A 62 -2.81 -6.43 7.23
N PHE A 63 -1.49 -6.56 7.14
CA PHE A 63 -0.58 -5.42 7.21
C PHE A 63 -0.44 -4.69 5.87
N PHE A 64 -0.67 -5.38 4.76
CA PHE A 64 -0.56 -4.81 3.43
C PHE A 64 -1.86 -4.11 3.04
N HIS A 65 -1.75 -2.92 2.44
CA HIS A 65 -2.91 -2.22 1.90
C HIS A 65 -3.38 -2.85 0.58
N LEU A 66 -2.42 -3.38 -0.19
CA LEU A 66 -2.66 -4.22 -1.34
C LEU A 66 -1.75 -5.44 -1.25
N CYS A 67 -2.27 -6.63 -1.49
CA CYS A 67 -1.54 -7.87 -1.39
C CYS A 67 -1.74 -8.70 -2.65
N PHE A 68 -0.64 -9.14 -3.26
CA PHE A 68 -0.62 -9.99 -4.44
C PHE A 68 0.17 -11.24 -4.14
N ALA A 69 -0.30 -12.38 -4.62
CA ALA A 69 0.34 -13.66 -4.36
C ALA A 69 0.65 -14.42 -5.66
N ASP A 70 1.69 -15.23 -5.61
CA ASP A 70 1.89 -16.29 -6.60
C ASP A 70 0.84 -17.39 -6.43
N LYS A 71 0.47 -18.06 -7.54
CA LYS A 71 -0.51 -19.16 -7.55
C LYS A 71 -0.16 -20.31 -6.62
N SER A 72 1.12 -20.55 -6.36
CA SER A 72 1.58 -21.63 -5.50
C SER A 72 1.40 -21.36 -4.00
N VAL A 73 1.18 -20.10 -3.61
CA VAL A 73 1.11 -19.69 -2.20
C VAL A 73 -0.14 -20.26 -1.53
N LYS A 74 0.04 -20.77 -0.31
CA LYS A 74 -1.02 -21.21 0.58
C LYS A 74 -0.90 -20.50 1.91
N ILE A 75 -2.01 -19.98 2.42
CA ILE A 75 -2.01 -19.23 3.69
C ILE A 75 -3.10 -19.81 4.58
N GLY A 76 -2.69 -20.30 5.75
CA GLY A 76 -3.59 -20.99 6.67
C GLY A 76 -4.25 -22.24 6.06
N GLY A 77 -3.60 -22.88 5.08
CA GLY A 77 -4.12 -24.04 4.37
C GLY A 77 -5.11 -23.73 3.22
N LEU A 78 -5.40 -22.46 2.96
CA LEU A 78 -6.21 -22.02 1.82
C LEU A 78 -5.33 -21.68 0.62
N GLU A 79 -5.79 -22.01 -0.59
CA GLU A 79 -5.08 -21.69 -1.82
C GLU A 79 -5.22 -20.20 -2.18
N ALA A 80 -4.19 -19.63 -2.82
CA ALA A 80 -4.17 -18.23 -3.24
C ALA A 80 -5.46 -17.79 -3.97
N GLN A 81 -5.99 -18.63 -4.87
CA GLN A 81 -7.19 -18.28 -5.64
C GLN A 81 -8.43 -18.11 -4.75
N ASP A 82 -8.55 -18.89 -3.68
CA ASP A 82 -9.68 -18.78 -2.77
C ASP A 82 -9.52 -17.59 -1.82
N LEU A 83 -8.28 -17.26 -1.45
CA LEU A 83 -7.95 -16.04 -0.71
C LEU A 83 -8.28 -14.77 -1.51
N ALA A 84 -8.08 -14.79 -2.83
CA ALA A 84 -8.47 -13.67 -3.69
C ALA A 84 -9.99 -13.55 -3.81
N LYS A 85 -10.71 -14.67 -3.94
CA LYS A 85 -12.18 -14.67 -3.97
C LYS A 85 -12.80 -14.15 -2.67
N SER A 86 -12.15 -14.38 -1.52
CA SER A 86 -12.60 -13.87 -0.23
C SER A 86 -12.25 -12.40 0.01
N GLY A 87 -11.39 -11.81 -0.84
CA GLY A 87 -10.91 -10.44 -0.70
C GLY A 87 -9.78 -10.27 0.31
N LEU A 88 -9.19 -11.36 0.82
CA LEU A 88 -8.01 -11.30 1.70
C LEU A 88 -6.75 -10.86 0.95
N ILE A 89 -6.64 -11.23 -0.33
CA ILE A 89 -5.62 -10.71 -1.24
C ILE A 89 -6.31 -10.12 -2.47
N ASN A 90 -5.64 -9.20 -3.16
CA ASN A 90 -6.20 -8.49 -4.30
C ASN A 90 -6.25 -9.35 -5.55
N ASP A 91 -5.12 -9.97 -5.91
CA ASP A 91 -5.01 -10.80 -7.12
C ASP A 91 -3.95 -11.89 -6.96
N VAL A 92 -4.09 -12.91 -7.79
CA VAL A 92 -3.14 -14.03 -7.91
C VAL A 92 -2.61 -14.08 -9.32
N LEU A 93 -1.29 -14.04 -9.46
CA LEU A 93 -0.61 -13.97 -10.74
C LEU A 93 0.43 -15.09 -10.86
N ASP A 94 0.87 -15.36 -12.08
CA ASP A 94 2.03 -16.23 -12.30
C ASP A 94 3.31 -15.52 -11.86
N SER A 95 4.24 -16.25 -11.22
CA SER A 95 5.52 -15.74 -10.69
C SER A 95 6.26 -14.80 -11.64
N GLU A 96 6.28 -15.15 -12.93
CA GLU A 96 6.94 -14.39 -14.00
C GLU A 96 6.30 -13.01 -14.23
N SER A 97 4.99 -12.89 -14.01
CA SER A 97 4.19 -11.68 -14.24
C SER A 97 3.90 -10.88 -12.96
N LEU A 98 4.06 -11.51 -11.79
CA LEU A 98 3.65 -10.96 -10.50
C LEU A 98 4.38 -9.66 -10.17
N GLU A 99 5.71 -9.66 -10.21
CA GLU A 99 6.49 -8.45 -9.88
C GLU A 99 6.25 -7.31 -10.87
N SER A 100 6.22 -7.62 -12.17
CA SER A 100 6.03 -6.58 -13.20
C SER A 100 4.66 -5.91 -13.07
N HIS A 101 3.61 -6.68 -12.78
CA HIS A 101 2.28 -6.15 -12.51
C HIS A 101 2.27 -5.23 -11.28
N VAL A 102 2.88 -5.68 -10.18
CA VAL A 102 2.90 -4.92 -8.93
C VAL A 102 3.71 -3.63 -9.07
N ILE A 103 4.82 -3.64 -9.80
CA ILE A 103 5.62 -2.43 -10.07
C ILE A 103 4.78 -1.40 -10.84
N VAL A 104 4.06 -1.82 -11.90
CA VAL A 104 3.18 -0.91 -12.65
C VAL A 104 2.11 -0.30 -11.74
N MET A 105 1.53 -1.09 -10.83
CA MET A 105 0.55 -0.59 -9.87
C MET A 105 1.19 0.39 -8.86
N ALA A 106 2.37 0.06 -8.35
CA ALA A 106 3.11 0.90 -7.42
C ALA A 106 3.49 2.25 -8.06
N GLU A 107 3.93 2.24 -9.32
CA GLU A 107 4.23 3.46 -10.08
C GLU A 107 2.99 4.31 -10.31
N ARG A 108 1.85 3.68 -10.63
CA ARG A 108 0.57 4.38 -10.75
C ARG A 108 0.20 5.06 -9.43
N ILE A 109 0.31 4.37 -8.30
CA ILE A 109 0.01 4.95 -6.98
C ILE A 109 1.01 6.06 -6.65
N ALA A 110 2.30 5.86 -6.92
CA ALA A 110 3.35 6.85 -6.66
C ALA A 110 3.21 8.13 -7.51
N SER A 111 2.49 8.04 -8.64
CA SER A 111 2.14 9.17 -9.50
C SER A 111 0.96 10.01 -8.98
N LEU A 112 0.26 9.57 -7.94
CA LEU A 112 -0.84 10.31 -7.31
C LEU A 112 -0.31 11.37 -6.34
N ALA A 113 -1.19 12.29 -5.94
CA ALA A 113 -0.89 13.35 -4.98
C ALA A 113 -0.50 12.72 -3.61
N PRO A 114 0.75 12.87 -3.14
CA PRO A 114 1.23 12.14 -1.96
C PRO A 114 0.45 12.46 -0.69
N LEU A 115 0.11 13.74 -0.49
CA LEU A 115 -0.66 14.18 0.69
C LEU A 115 -2.10 13.67 0.65
N ALA A 116 -2.70 13.55 -0.55
CA ALA A 116 -4.03 12.98 -0.69
C ALA A 116 -4.06 11.49 -0.34
N ILE A 117 -3.06 10.74 -0.82
CA ILE A 117 -2.94 9.30 -0.51
C ILE A 117 -2.66 9.08 0.98
N SER A 118 -1.75 9.86 1.57
CA SER A 118 -1.45 9.77 2.99
C SER A 118 -2.69 10.08 3.85
N GLY A 119 -3.42 11.15 3.53
CA GLY A 119 -4.66 11.48 4.24
C GLY A 119 -5.78 10.45 4.04
N PHE A 120 -5.87 9.81 2.86
CA PHE A 120 -6.77 8.69 2.65
C PHE A 120 -6.43 7.50 3.55
N LEU A 121 -5.15 7.10 3.61
CA LEU A 121 -4.71 6.01 4.48
C LEU A 121 -4.95 6.33 5.96
N GLU A 122 -4.73 7.57 6.37
CA GLU A 122 -5.04 8.02 7.72
C GLU A 122 -6.54 7.94 8.03
N ALA A 123 -7.39 8.40 7.11
CA ALA A 123 -8.84 8.32 7.23
C ALA A 123 -9.32 6.87 7.40
N VAL A 124 -8.82 5.94 6.59
CA VAL A 124 -9.17 4.51 6.72
C VAL A 124 -8.66 3.93 8.03
N ASN A 125 -7.39 4.13 8.37
CA ASN A 125 -6.77 3.51 9.54
C ASN A 125 -7.34 4.02 10.87
N MET A 126 -7.73 5.29 10.93
CA MET A 126 -8.35 5.88 12.13
C MET A 126 -9.86 5.69 12.12
N GLY A 127 -10.53 5.87 10.98
CA GLY A 127 -11.98 5.73 10.85
C GLY A 127 -12.48 4.35 11.27
N MET A 128 -11.73 3.29 10.96
CA MET A 128 -12.03 1.91 11.39
C MET A 128 -11.95 1.70 12.91
N LYS A 129 -11.37 2.65 13.66
CA LYS A 129 -11.20 2.57 15.13
C LYS A 129 -12.15 3.50 15.88
N MET A 130 -13.04 4.19 15.17
CA MET A 130 -13.94 5.20 15.71
C MET A 130 -15.40 4.86 15.43
N PRO A 131 -16.36 5.40 16.19
CA PRO A 131 -17.76 5.40 15.80
C PRO A 131 -17.96 6.06 14.43
N LEU A 132 -18.97 5.60 13.69
CA LEU A 132 -19.22 6.05 12.31
C LEU A 132 -19.35 7.58 12.21
N GLU A 133 -20.14 8.19 13.08
CA GLU A 133 -20.38 9.64 13.07
C GLU A 133 -19.09 10.43 13.28
N GLU A 134 -18.24 9.99 14.19
CA GLU A 134 -16.94 10.62 14.44
C GLU A 134 -15.98 10.43 13.27
N SER A 135 -15.99 9.23 12.66
CA SER A 135 -15.15 8.92 11.49
C SER A 135 -15.50 9.81 10.29
N LEU A 136 -16.79 10.08 10.05
CA LEU A 136 -17.24 10.97 8.97
C LEU A 136 -16.80 12.42 9.20
N VAL A 137 -16.87 12.90 10.44
CA VAL A 137 -16.36 14.23 10.80
C VAL A 137 -14.84 14.29 10.61
N PHE A 138 -14.12 13.26 11.03
CA PHE A 138 -12.68 13.17 10.86
C PHE A 138 -12.27 13.16 9.38
N GLU A 139 -12.95 12.37 8.54
CA GLU A 139 -12.73 12.32 7.10
C GLU A 139 -12.98 13.69 6.45
N ALA A 140 -14.08 14.37 6.80
CA ALA A 140 -14.38 15.69 6.27
C ALA A 140 -13.29 16.73 6.62
N GLN A 141 -12.71 16.65 7.82
CA GLN A 141 -11.60 17.51 8.24
C GLN A 141 -10.32 17.21 7.45
N LEU A 142 -9.97 15.93 7.28
CA LEU A 142 -8.82 15.53 6.47
C LEU A 142 -9.00 15.96 5.01
N PHE A 143 -10.18 15.74 4.44
CA PHE A 143 -10.52 16.15 3.08
C PHE A 143 -10.37 17.67 2.90
N SER A 144 -10.88 18.47 3.84
CA SER A 144 -10.72 19.92 3.80
C SER A 144 -9.25 20.36 3.87
N LYS A 145 -8.41 19.66 4.63
CA LYS A 145 -6.96 19.93 4.68
C LYS A 145 -6.29 19.59 3.35
N ILE A 146 -6.62 18.45 2.75
CA ILE A 146 -6.07 18.02 1.45
C ILE A 146 -6.47 19.02 0.36
N LEU A 147 -7.71 19.50 0.32
CA LEU A 147 -8.16 20.48 -0.67
C LEU A 147 -7.42 21.82 -0.60
N ALA A 148 -6.84 22.17 0.54
CA ALA A 148 -6.05 23.39 0.70
C ALA A 148 -4.60 23.27 0.18
N THR A 149 -4.17 22.08 -0.25
CA THR A 149 -2.81 21.82 -0.75
C THR A 149 -2.62 22.35 -2.18
N ARG A 150 -1.37 22.61 -2.57
CA ARG A 150 -1.04 22.98 -3.95
C ARG A 150 -1.30 21.82 -4.91
N ASP A 151 -1.07 20.59 -4.47
CA ASP A 151 -1.35 19.39 -5.25
C ASP A 151 -2.85 19.26 -5.59
N ALA A 152 -3.76 19.65 -4.69
CA ALA A 152 -5.19 19.67 -5.00
C ALA A 152 -5.54 20.71 -6.08
N ALA A 153 -4.99 21.92 -5.97
CA ALA A 153 -5.16 22.97 -6.99
C ALA A 153 -4.57 22.54 -8.35
N GLU A 154 -3.39 21.93 -8.35
CA GLU A 154 -2.73 21.39 -9.52
C GLU A 154 -3.56 20.26 -10.16
N GLY A 155 -4.11 19.34 -9.38
CA GLY A 155 -4.98 18.28 -9.87
C GLY A 155 -6.21 18.82 -10.61
N ILE A 156 -6.87 19.83 -10.05
CA ILE A 156 -8.01 20.51 -10.67
C ILE A 156 -7.58 21.21 -11.97
N ASN A 157 -6.49 21.97 -11.93
CA ASN A 157 -5.98 22.70 -13.09
C ASN A 157 -5.57 21.77 -14.23
N ALA A 158 -4.83 20.70 -13.92
CA ALA A 158 -4.39 19.71 -14.89
C ALA A 158 -5.58 19.00 -15.56
N PHE A 159 -6.62 18.68 -14.79
CA PHE A 159 -7.85 18.10 -15.30
C PHE A 159 -8.56 19.05 -16.29
N LEU A 160 -8.77 20.31 -15.90
CA LEU A 160 -9.38 21.34 -16.77
C LEU A 160 -8.58 21.55 -18.06
N GLN A 161 -7.25 21.45 -17.97
CA GLN A 161 -6.33 21.59 -19.10
C GLN A 161 -6.10 20.28 -19.88
N LYS A 162 -6.73 19.16 -19.48
CA LYS A 162 -6.56 17.82 -20.09
C LYS A 162 -5.09 17.37 -20.20
N ARG A 163 -4.28 17.72 -19.19
CA ARG A 163 -2.88 17.30 -19.08
C ARG A 163 -2.67 16.42 -17.86
N ARG A 164 -1.50 15.79 -17.77
CA ARG A 164 -1.09 15.08 -16.56
C ARG A 164 -0.72 16.10 -15.46
N PRO A 165 -1.14 15.88 -14.21
CA PRO A 165 -0.74 16.71 -13.09
C PRO A 165 0.73 16.45 -12.70
N ASP A 166 1.40 17.46 -12.16
CA ASP A 166 2.73 17.34 -11.55
C ASP A 166 2.64 17.55 -10.04
N PHE A 167 2.54 16.46 -9.27
CA PHE A 167 2.37 16.53 -7.82
C PHE A 167 3.72 16.60 -7.07
N GLN A 168 3.85 17.59 -6.20
CA GLN A 168 5.09 17.93 -5.49
C GLN A 168 5.02 17.69 -3.98
N ALA A 169 3.94 17.11 -3.47
CA ALA A 169 3.69 16.90 -2.04
C ALA A 169 3.62 18.21 -1.25
N SER A 170 2.92 19.21 -1.80
CA SER A 170 2.82 20.57 -1.22
C SER A 170 1.42 21.16 -1.34
#